data_AF-W1YI64-F1
#
_entry.id   AF-W1YI64-F1
#
_cell.length_a   1.000
_cell.length_b   1.000
_cell.length_c   1.000
_cell.angle_alpha   90.00
_cell.angle_beta   90.00
_cell.angle_gamma   90.00
#
_symmetry.space_group_name_H-M   'P 1'
#
loop_
_entity.id
_entity.type
_entity.pdbx_description
1 polymer ?
#
loop_
_entity_poly.entity_id
_entity_poly.type
_entity_poly.pdbx_seq_one_letter_code
_entity_poly.pdbx_strand_id
1 'polypeptide(L)' 'MYNFDFYNPTHIVFGKDRLGELDTLVPKDAKVLITYGGGSAVRSGLIDRI' A
#
# COMPACT_ATOMS: atom_id res chain seq x y z
N MET A 1 9.59 32.01 -8.51
CA MET A 1 8.71 30.83 -8.56
C MET A 1 7.54 31.15 -9.47
N TYR A 2 7.04 30.19 -10.25
CA TYR A 2 5.86 30.37 -11.10
C TYR A 2 4.62 29.79 -10.45
N ASN A 3 3.45 30.22 -10.91
CA ASN A 3 2.18 29.65 -10.48
C ASN A 3 2.09 28.20 -10.94
N PHE A 4 1.69 27.30 -10.03
CA PHE A 4 1.40 25.92 -10.36
C PHE A 4 0.14 25.46 -9.62
N ASP A 5 -0.52 24.47 -10.20
CA ASP A 5 -1.57 23.68 -9.58
C ASP A 5 -1.05 22.24 -9.45
N PHE A 6 -1.14 21.66 -8.26
CA PHE A 6 -0.62 20.33 -7.97
C PHE A 6 -1.72 19.47 -7.36
N TYR A 7 -2.00 18.34 -8.01
CA TYR A 7 -3.00 17.38 -7.57
C TYR A 7 -2.36 16.01 -7.35
N ASN A 8 -2.46 15.50 -6.12
CA ASN A 8 -2.09 14.14 -5.77
C ASN A 8 -3.19 13.52 -4.90
N PRO A 9 -4.09 12.71 -5.48
CA PRO A 9 -5.19 12.10 -4.74
C PRO A 9 -4.78 10.84 -3.96
N THR A 10 -3.53 10.39 -4.11
CA THR A 10 -3.08 9.15 -3.49
C THR A 10 -3.02 9.34 -1.98
N HIS A 11 -3.74 8.50 -1.24
CA HIS A 11 -3.64 8.48 0.22
C HIS A 11 -2.34 7.79 0.64
N ILE A 12 -1.42 8.56 1.23
CA ILE A 12 -0.12 8.08 1.68
C ILE A 12 -0.21 7.64 3.13
N VAL A 13 -0.05 6.34 3.38
CA VAL A 13 0.08 5.78 4.74
C VAL A 13 1.57 5.60 5.04
N PHE A 14 2.12 6.46 5.90
CA PHE A 14 3.56 6.50 6.20
C PHE A 14 3.84 6.32 7.70
N GLY A 15 4.93 5.62 8.01
CA GLY A 15 5.39 5.38 9.38
C GLY A 15 5.70 3.91 9.64
N LYS A 16 6.43 3.65 10.73
CA LYS A 16 6.70 2.28 11.20
C LYS A 16 5.39 1.63 11.67
N ASP A 17 5.24 0.33 11.40
CA ASP A 17 4.14 -0.51 11.92
C ASP A 17 2.71 -0.14 11.45
N ARG A 18 2.57 0.63 10.35
CA ARG A 18 1.27 1.07 9.79
C ARG A 18 0.55 0.04 8.91
N LEU A 19 1.17 -1.12 8.65
CA LEU A 19 0.60 -2.14 7.76
C LEU A 19 -0.77 -2.65 8.25
N GLY A 20 -1.00 -2.65 9.56
CA GLY A 20 -2.26 -3.10 10.17
C GLY A 20 -3.48 -2.24 9.84
N GLU A 21 -3.32 -1.09 9.18
CA GLU A 21 -4.45 -0.27 8.71
C GLU A 21 -4.99 -0.70 7.35
N LEU A 22 -4.28 -1.60 6.64
CA LEU A 22 -4.60 -2.00 5.27
C LEU A 22 -6.03 -2.55 5.12
N ASP A 23 -6.54 -3.28 6.10
CA ASP A 23 -7.89 -3.86 6.10
C ASP A 23 -9.00 -2.80 6.14
N THR A 24 -8.71 -1.62 6.67
CA THR A 24 -9.64 -0.47 6.66
C THR A 24 -9.60 0.32 5.35
N LEU A 25 -8.56 0.11 4.54
CA LEU A 25 -8.29 0.88 3.31
C LEU A 25 -8.68 0.14 2.04
N VAL A 26 -9.04 -1.14 2.15
CA VAL A 26 -9.55 -1.98 1.08
C VAL A 26 -11.02 -2.30 1.35
N PRO A 27 -11.91 -2.30 0.34
CA PRO A 27 -13.30 -2.72 0.53
C PRO A 27 -13.38 -4.14 1.10
N LYS A 28 -14.27 -4.34 2.08
CA LYS A 28 -14.39 -5.61 2.83
C LYS A 28 -14.77 -6.81 1.97
N ASP A 29 -15.45 -6.57 0.86
CA ASP A 29 -15.95 -7.55 -0.09
C ASP A 29 -15.08 -7.68 -1.35
N ALA A 30 -13.93 -7.01 -1.39
CA ALA A 30 -13.02 -7.06 -2.53
C ALA A 30 -12.33 -8.43 -2.62
N LYS A 31 -12.38 -9.04 -3.81
CA LYS A 31 -11.47 -10.13 -4.18
C LYS A 31 -10.16 -9.52 -4.70
N VAL A 32 -9.11 -9.61 -3.90
CA VAL A 32 -7.82 -8.96 -4.18
C VAL A 32 -6.85 -9.92 -4.87
N LEU A 33 -6.15 -9.44 -5.89
CA LEU A 33 -4.98 -10.10 -6.48
C LEU A 33 -3.72 -9.37 -6.02
N ILE A 34 -2.84 -10.06 -5.30
CA ILE A 34 -1.56 -9.50 -4.86
C ILE A 34 -0.52 -9.76 -5.96
N THR A 35 0.07 -8.69 -6.50
CA THR A 35 1.12 -8.75 -7.50
C THR A 35 2.48 -8.40 -6.90
N TYR A 36 3.50 -9.24 -7.11
CA TYR A 36 4.87 -8.98 -6.68
C TYR A 36 5.88 -9.53 -7.70
N GLY A 37 7.14 -9.07 -7.63
CA GLY A 37 8.21 -9.43 -8.57
C GLY A 37 8.96 -10.71 -8.20
N GLY A 38 10.30 -10.68 -8.28
CA GLY A 38 11.20 -11.84 -8.07
C GLY A 38 11.27 -12.45 -6.66
N GLY A 39 10.22 -12.30 -5.85
CA GLY A 39 10.05 -12.98 -4.57
C GLY A 39 10.77 -12.38 -3.37
N SER A 40 11.36 -11.19 -3.47
CA SER A 40 11.98 -10.53 -2.30
C SER A 40 10.98 -10.27 -1.18
N ALA A 41 9.76 -9.83 -1.51
CA ALA A 41 8.68 -9.60 -0.55
C ALA A 41 8.23 -10.88 0.18
N VAL A 42 8.34 -12.04 -0.49
CA VAL A 42 8.09 -13.36 0.13
C VAL A 42 9.23 -13.71 1.06
N ARG A 43 10.49 -13.59 0.60
CA ARG A 43 11.68 -13.91 1.42
C ARG A 43 11.78 -13.06 2.69
N SER A 44 11.30 -11.82 2.66
CA SER A 44 11.27 -10.95 3.83
C SER A 44 10.09 -11.23 4.78
N GLY A 45 9.19 -12.17 4.45
CA GLY A 45 7.96 -12.43 5.20
C GLY A 45 6.94 -11.29 5.13
N LEU A 46 7.05 -10.39 4.15
CA LEU A 46 6.10 -9.27 4.01
C LEU A 46 4.75 -9.79 3.50
N ILE A 47 4.78 -10.70 2.53
CA ILE A 47 3.56 -11.28 1.95
C ILE A 47 2.76 -12.07 2.99
N ASP A 48 3.43 -12.72 3.94
CA ASP A 48 2.74 -13.47 5.02
C ASP A 48 2.04 -12.56 6.04
N ARG A 49 2.34 -11.26 6.02
CA ARG A 49 1.77 -10.24 6.91
C ARG A 49 0.65 -9.42 6.26
N ILE A 50 0.39 -9.64 4.98
CA ILE A 50 -0.68 -9.01 4.19
C ILE A 50 -1.85 -9.97 4.10
#